data_AF-A0A8J7RFA3-F1
#
_entry.id   AF-A0A8J7RFA3-F1
#
_cell.length_a   1.000
_cell.length_b   1.000
_cell.length_c   1.000
_cell.angle_alpha   90.00
_cell.angle_beta   90.00
_cell.angle_gamma   90.00
#
_symmetry.space_group_name_H-M   'P 1'
#
loop_
_entity.id
_entity.type
_entity.pdbx_description
1 polymer ?
#
loop_
_entity_poly.entity_id
_entity_poly.type
_entity_poly.pdbx_seq_one_letter_code
_entity_poly.pdbx_strand_id
1 'polypeptide(L)' 'MASGYKCARCKQKVEIDIDSEGRKQIRCPYCGHRILFKERGAGIKELKAQ' A
#
# COMPACT_ATOMS: atom_id res chain seq x y z
N MET A 1 7.85 -7.87 7.26
CA MET A 1 6.39 -7.61 7.30
C MET A 1 6.00 -6.97 5.98
N ALA A 2 5.47 -7.74 5.03
CA ALA A 2 5.04 -7.22 3.73
C ALA A 2 3.93 -6.20 3.94
N SER A 3 4.26 -4.91 3.84
CA SER A 3 3.25 -3.86 3.89
C SER A 3 2.53 -3.87 2.55
N GLY A 4 1.41 -4.58 2.47
CA GLY A 4 0.53 -4.52 1.31
C GLY A 4 0.10 -3.08 1.06
N TYR A 5 0.24 -2.63 -0.19
CA TYR A 5 -0.29 -1.36 -0.63
C TYR A 5 -1.58 -1.59 -1.40
N LYS A 6 -2.46 -0.60 -1.44
CA LYS A 6 -3.74 -0.65 -2.12
C LYS A 6 -3.81 0.47 -3.13
N CYS A 7 -4.16 0.18 -4.38
CA CYS A 7 -4.30 1.23 -5.37
C CYS A 7 -5.52 2.12 -5.10
N ALA A 8 -5.36 3.43 -5.24
CA ALA A 8 -6.45 4.39 -5.05
C ALA A 8 -7.62 4.19 -6.03
N ARG A 9 -7.34 3.70 -7.24
CA ARG A 9 -8.33 3.57 -8.33
C ARG A 9 -8.97 2.19 -8.37
N CYS A 10 -8.17 1.13 -8.61
CA CYS A 10 -8.70 -0.22 -8.75
C CYS A 10 -8.94 -0.94 -7.42
N LYS A 11 -8.50 -0.35 -6.30
CA LYS A 11 -8.64 -0.91 -4.94
C LYS A 11 -8.03 -2.31 -4.76
N GLN A 12 -7.22 -2.78 -5.71
CA GLN A 12 -6.50 -4.04 -5.60
C GLN A 12 -5.33 -3.91 -4.63
N LYS A 13 -5.02 -5.02 -3.95
CA LYS A 13 -3.80 -5.14 -3.17
C LYS A 13 -2.63 -5.34 -4.13
N VAL A 14 -1.58 -4.56 -3.91
CA VAL A 14 -0.36 -4.56 -4.70
C VAL A 14 0.80 -4.64 -3.71
N GLU A 15 1.63 -5.64 -3.88
CA GLU A 15 2.92 -5.70 -3.21
C GLU A 15 3.88 -4.85 -4.03
N ILE A 16 4.51 -3.86 -3.38
CA ILE A 16 5.52 -3.04 -4.02
C ILE A 16 6.86 -3.69 -3.69
N ASP A 17 7.44 -4.38 -4.66
CA ASP A 17 8.83 -4.81 -4.58
C ASP A 17 9.76 -3.59 -4.70
N ILE A 18 10.81 -3.59 -3.90
CA ILE A 18 11.85 -2.58 -3.94
C ILE A 18 12.93 -3.12 -4.86
N ASP A 19 13.15 -2.44 -5.99
CA ASP A 19 14.19 -2.81 -6.94
C ASP A 19 15.58 -2.68 -6.27
N SER A 20 16.59 -3.43 -6.72
CA SER A 20 17.95 -3.44 -6.15
C SER A 20 18.67 -2.08 -6.14
N GLU A 21 18.11 -1.08 -6.83
CA GLU A 21 18.58 0.31 -6.89
C GLU A 21 17.82 1.25 -5.91
N GLY A 22 17.00 0.70 -5.02
CA GLY A 22 16.23 1.44 -4.02
C GLY A 22 15.02 2.20 -4.59
N ARG A 23 14.67 1.95 -5.86
CA ARG A 23 13.49 2.52 -6.50
C ARG A 23 12.27 1.66 -6.15
N LYS A 24 11.13 2.33 -5.96
CA LYS A 24 9.83 1.69 -5.77
C LYS A 24 9.08 1.86 -7.07
N GLN A 25 8.72 0.77 -7.73
CA GLN A 25 7.83 0.86 -8.89
C GLN A 25 6.42 1.22 -8.40
N ILE A 26 6.14 2.52 -8.27
CA ILE A 26 4.90 3.07 -7.71
C ILE A 26 3.70 2.93 -8.69
N ARG A 27 3.88 2.26 -9.83
CA ARG A 27 2.79 2.02 -10.80
C ARG A 27 2.02 0.77 -10.43
N CYS A 28 0.70 0.90 -10.27
CA CYS A 28 -0.19 -0.24 -10.12
C CYS A 28 -0.20 -1.08 -11.43
N PRO A 29 0.08 -2.39 -11.37
CA PRO A 29 0.14 -3.25 -12.57
C PRO A 29 -1.23 -3.43 -13.25
N TYR A 30 -2.32 -3.23 -12.50
CA TYR A 30 -3.68 -3.45 -13.00
C TYR A 30 -4.28 -2.26 -13.74
N CYS A 31 -3.93 -1.02 -13.35
CA CYS A 31 -4.58 0.17 -13.89
C CYS A 31 -3.62 1.32 -14.24
N GLY A 32 -2.31 1.13 -14.07
CA GLY A 32 -1.28 2.14 -14.38
C GLY A 32 -1.29 3.37 -13.46
N HIS A 33 -2.18 3.42 -12.47
CA HIS A 33 -2.26 4.55 -11.54
C HIS A 33 -1.07 4.55 -10.57
N ARG A 34 -0.61 5.75 -10.21
CA ARG A 34 0.62 5.97 -9.43
C ARG A 34 0.38 6.30 -7.94
N ILE A 35 -0.88 6.23 -7.48
CA ILE A 35 -1.22 6.52 -6.08
C ILE A 35 -1.60 5.21 -5.40
N LEU A 36 -0.82 4.87 -4.38
CA LEU A 36 -0.91 3.64 -3.60
C LEU A 36 -1.02 4.02 -2.11
N PHE A 37 -1.97 3.42 -1.40
CA PHE A 37 -2.20 3.61 0.03
C PHE A 37 -1.66 2.44 0.82
N LYS A 38 -1.01 2.69 1.96
CA LYS A 38 -0.60 1.61 2.87
C LYS A 38 -1.83 1.06 3.60
N GLU A 39 -1.98 -0.26 3.66
CA GLU A 39 -3.06 -0.86 4.43
C GLU A 39 -2.93 -0.56 5.93
N ARG A 40 -4.07 -0.47 6.62
CA ARG A 40 -4.12 -0.30 8.07
C ARG A 40 -3.41 -1.48 8.72
N GLY A 41 -2.53 -1.20 9.69
CA GLY A 41 -1.89 -2.26 10.47
C GLY A 41 -2.92 -3.08 11.25
N ALA A 42 -2.65 -4.36 11.44
CA ALA A 42 -3.53 -5.27 12.18
C ALA A 42 -3.66 -4.95 13.68
N GLY A 43 -2.89 -3.98 14.19
CA GLY A 43 -2.94 -3.57 15.59
C GLY A 43 -4.28 -2.93 15.95
N ILE A 44 -4.88 -3.43 17.03
CA ILE A 44 -6.02 -2.79 17.69
C ILE A 44 -5.51 -1.50 18.32
N LYS A 45 -6.12 -0.36 17.97
CA LYS A 45 -5.78 0.94 18.54
C LYS A 45 -6.83 1.27 19.59
N GLU A 46 -6.43 1.28 20.87
CA GLU A 46 -7.28 1.75 21.95
C GLU A 46 -7.37 3.28 21.92
N LEU A 47 -8.60 3.79 21.86
CA LEU A 47 -8.91 5.22 21.78
C LEU A 47 -9.93 5.53 22.87
N LYS A 48 -9.67 6.55 23.70
CA LYS A 48 -10.66 7.05 24.67
C LYS A 48 -11.77 7.77 23.90
N ALA A 49 -13.02 7.42 24.18
CA ALA A 49 -14.16 8.22 23.74
C ALA A 49 -14.17 9.53 24.53
N GLN A 50 -14.38 10.65 23.85
CA GLN A 50 -14.51 11.98 24.46
C GLN A 50 -15.97 12.27 24.78
#